data_AF-A0A485BFB7-F1
#
_entry.id   AF-A0A485BFB7-F1
#
_cell.length_a   1.000
_cell.length_b   1.000
_cell.length_c   1.000
_cell.angle_alpha   90.00
_cell.angle_beta   90.00
_cell.angle_gamma   90.00
#
_symmetry.space_group_name_H-M   'P 1'
#
loop_
_entity.id
_entity.type
_entity.pdbx_description
1 polymer ?
#
loop_
_entity_poly.entity_id
_entity_poly.type
_entity_poly.pdbx_seq_one_letter_code
_entity_poly.pdbx_strand_id
1 'polypeptide(L)'
;MIPIGRGQRELIIGDRQTGKTAMAIDAIINQRDSGIKCVYVAIGQKASTISNVVRKLEEHGALSNTIVVVATASESAALQYLAPYAGCAMGEYFRDRGEDALIVYDDLSKQAVAYRQVSLLLRRPPGREAFPGRPCSTSTPVCWSAHPALTRNTLRNSPKVKSKVKPAP
;
A
#
# COMPACT_ATOMS: atom_id res chain seq x y z
N MET A 1 -17.69 12.61 -0.96
CA MET A 1 -17.36 11.19 -0.73
C MET A 1 -16.78 10.62 -2.02
N ILE A 2 -15.57 10.08 -1.98
CA ILE A 2 -14.87 9.54 -3.17
C ILE A 2 -15.02 8.01 -3.15
N PRO A 3 -15.80 7.40 -4.06
CA PRO A 3 -15.94 5.95 -4.13
C PRO A 3 -14.68 5.31 -4.73
N ILE A 4 -14.22 4.21 -4.14
CA ILE A 4 -13.06 3.44 -4.62
C ILE A 4 -13.57 2.13 -5.22
N GLY A 5 -13.27 1.88 -6.49
CA GLY A 5 -13.59 0.64 -7.19
C GLY A 5 -12.53 -0.46 -6.99
N ARG A 6 -12.88 -1.72 -7.29
CA ARG A 6 -11.92 -2.83 -7.32
C ARG A 6 -10.94 -2.62 -8.48
N GLY A 7 -9.64 -2.80 -8.21
CA GLY A 7 -8.58 -2.54 -9.18
C GLY A 7 -8.28 -1.05 -9.44
N GLN A 8 -8.93 -0.12 -8.71
CA GLN A 8 -8.59 1.30 -8.73
C GLN A 8 -7.38 1.57 -7.84
N ARG A 9 -6.58 2.57 -8.22
CA ARG A 9 -5.52 3.12 -7.37
C ARG A 9 -5.98 4.47 -6.85
N GLU A 10 -5.96 4.62 -5.54
CA GLU A 10 -6.32 5.87 -4.89
C GLU A 10 -5.11 6.41 -4.12
N LEU A 11 -4.74 7.65 -4.39
CA LEU A 11 -3.63 8.31 -3.70
C LEU A 11 -4.14 9.02 -2.45
N ILE A 12 -3.69 8.56 -1.29
CA ILE A 12 -3.94 9.26 -0.01
C ILE A 12 -2.77 10.21 0.24
N ILE A 13 -2.97 11.50 -0.03
CA ILE A 13 -2.00 12.57 0.21
C ILE A 13 -2.49 13.51 1.32
N GLY A 14 -1.54 14.08 2.06
CA GLY A 14 -1.81 15.03 3.14
C GLY A 14 -0.56 15.26 3.98
N ASP A 15 -0.63 16.19 4.92
CA ASP A 15 0.49 16.52 5.81
C ASP A 15 0.73 15.43 6.87
N ARG A 16 1.84 15.57 7.61
CA ARG A 16 2.11 14.65 8.73
C ARG A 16 0.97 14.74 9.75
N GLN A 17 0.63 13.61 10.35
CA GLN A 17 -0.43 13.49 11.39
C GLN A 17 -1.87 13.77 10.95
N THR A 18 -2.16 13.89 9.65
CA THR A 18 -3.54 14.06 9.14
C THR A 18 -4.36 12.76 9.09
N GLY A 19 -3.95 11.70 9.79
CA GLY A 19 -4.70 10.45 9.85
C GLY A 19 -4.57 9.50 8.63
N LYS A 20 -3.59 9.70 7.74
CA LYS A 20 -3.40 8.85 6.54
C LYS A 20 -3.33 7.36 6.85
N THR A 21 -2.51 6.98 7.83
CA THR A 21 -2.36 5.59 8.28
C THR A 21 -3.66 5.07 8.93
N ALA A 22 -4.39 5.91 9.67
CA ALA A 22 -5.65 5.52 10.28
C ALA A 22 -6.70 5.17 9.22
N MET A 23 -6.88 6.03 8.20
CA MET A 23 -7.79 5.76 7.08
C MET A 23 -7.44 4.45 6.34
N ALA A 24 -6.15 4.17 6.17
CA ALA A 24 -5.71 2.95 5.52
C ALA A 24 -5.99 1.69 6.36
N ILE A 25 -5.78 1.75 7.67
CA ILE A 25 -6.09 0.64 8.59
C ILE A 25 -7.59 0.41 8.66
N ASP A 26 -8.38 1.48 8.75
CA ASP A 26 -9.84 1.40 8.78
C ASP A 26 -10.38 0.74 7.50
N ALA A 27 -9.77 1.06 6.34
CA ALA A 27 -10.11 0.42 5.08
C ALA A 27 -9.85 -1.10 5.13
N ILE A 28 -8.74 -1.54 5.72
CA ILE A 28 -8.41 -2.97 5.91
C ILE A 28 -9.40 -3.65 6.87
N ILE A 29 -9.68 -3.03 8.01
CA ILE A 29 -10.63 -3.55 9.00
C ILE A 29 -12.03 -3.75 8.37
N ASN A 30 -12.46 -2.81 7.53
CA ASN A 30 -13.74 -2.90 6.84
C ASN A 30 -13.81 -4.05 5.82
N GLN A 31 -12.68 -4.60 5.37
CA GLN A 31 -12.65 -5.74 4.45
C GLN A 31 -12.67 -7.12 5.13
N ARG A 32 -12.71 -7.20 6.48
CA ARG A 32 -12.60 -8.47 7.22
C ARG A 32 -13.58 -9.57 6.74
N ASP A 33 -14.82 -9.20 6.40
CA ASP A 33 -15.89 -10.14 5.99
C ASP A 33 -16.17 -10.09 4.47
N SER A 34 -15.39 -9.32 3.71
CA SER A 34 -15.67 -9.01 2.30
C SER A 34 -15.12 -10.04 1.31
N GLY A 35 -14.27 -10.97 1.78
CA GLY A 35 -13.51 -11.90 0.95
C GLY A 35 -12.30 -11.29 0.23
N ILE A 36 -12.04 -9.99 0.40
CA ILE A 36 -10.88 -9.31 -0.19
C ILE A 36 -9.65 -9.54 0.68
N LYS A 37 -8.55 -10.03 0.12
CA LYS A 37 -7.28 -10.21 0.84
C LYS A 37 -6.55 -8.89 0.99
N CYS A 38 -6.07 -8.57 2.20
CA CYS A 38 -5.39 -7.32 2.45
C CYS A 38 -3.86 -7.51 2.56
N VAL A 39 -3.09 -6.56 2.03
CA VAL A 39 -1.63 -6.50 2.20
C VAL A 39 -1.26 -5.11 2.68
N TYR A 40 -0.64 -5.02 3.86
CA TYR A 40 -0.16 -3.78 4.43
C TYR A 40 1.37 -3.74 4.41
N VAL A 41 1.95 -2.79 3.69
CA VAL A 41 3.41 -2.64 3.55
C VAL A 41 3.87 -1.42 4.33
N ALA A 42 4.56 -1.64 5.44
CA ALA A 42 5.17 -0.59 6.24
C ALA A 42 6.62 -0.34 5.80
N ILE A 43 6.93 0.88 5.36
CA ILE A 43 8.23 1.27 4.78
C ILE A 43 8.81 2.42 5.62
N GLY A 44 9.97 2.18 6.23
CA GLY A 44 10.68 3.18 7.02
C GLY A 44 9.85 3.71 8.21
N GLN A 45 8.91 2.92 8.72
CA GLN A 45 8.14 3.26 9.92
C GLN A 45 8.88 2.83 11.19
N LYS A 46 8.54 3.46 12.32
CA LYS A 46 9.08 3.06 13.63
C LYS A 46 8.48 1.71 14.02
N ALA A 47 9.30 0.82 14.59
CA ALA A 47 8.86 -0.50 15.03
C ALA A 47 7.68 -0.43 16.02
N SER A 48 7.68 0.56 16.93
CA SER A 48 6.58 0.79 17.88
C SER A 48 5.26 1.16 17.18
N THR A 49 5.33 1.99 16.13
CA THR A 49 4.14 2.34 15.33
C THR A 49 3.59 1.10 14.64
N ILE A 50 4.44 0.27 14.04
CA ILE A 50 4.03 -0.96 13.37
C ILE A 50 3.40 -1.94 14.36
N SER A 51 4.01 -2.15 15.54
CA SER A 51 3.45 -3.01 16.58
C SER A 51 2.06 -2.55 17.02
N ASN A 52 1.83 -1.24 17.14
CA ASN A 52 0.51 -0.70 17.45
C ASN A 52 -0.50 -0.95 16.33
N VAL A 53 -0.07 -0.92 15.06
CA VAL A 53 -0.94 -1.24 13.92
C VAL A 53 -1.32 -2.72 13.91
N VAL A 54 -0.35 -3.62 14.07
CA VAL A 54 -0.59 -5.07 14.13
C VAL A 54 -1.55 -5.41 15.27
N ARG A 55 -1.32 -4.85 16.45
CA ARG A 55 -2.21 -5.03 17.61
C ARG A 55 -3.63 -4.56 17.31
N LYS A 56 -3.80 -3.40 16.68
CA LYS A 56 -5.13 -2.91 16.28
C LYS A 56 -5.82 -3.84 15.27
N LEU A 57 -5.08 -4.36 14.30
CA LEU A 57 -5.61 -5.32 13.32
C LEU A 57 -6.03 -6.63 14.00
N GLU A 58 -5.29 -7.06 15.02
CA GLU A 58 -5.61 -8.25 15.82
C GLU A 58 -6.84 -8.04 16.69
N GLU A 59 -6.92 -6.92 17.42
CA GLU A 59 -8.07 -6.54 18.25
C GLU A 59 -9.39 -6.49 17.45
N HIS A 60 -9.32 -6.11 16.17
CA HIS A 60 -10.48 -6.03 15.28
C HIS A 60 -10.70 -7.32 14.45
N GLY A 61 -9.88 -8.36 14.65
CA GLY A 61 -9.98 -9.64 13.95
C GLY A 61 -9.63 -9.59 12.46
N ALA A 62 -8.98 -8.51 11.99
CA ALA A 62 -8.62 -8.31 10.59
C ALA A 62 -7.26 -8.94 10.22
N LEU A 63 -6.45 -9.33 11.22
CA LEU A 63 -5.11 -9.88 11.01
C LEU A 63 -5.12 -11.22 10.25
N SER A 64 -6.15 -12.05 10.45
CA SER A 64 -6.30 -13.34 9.76
C SER A 64 -6.42 -13.22 8.24
N ASN A 65 -6.88 -12.06 7.77
CA ASN A 65 -7.10 -11.77 6.35
C ASN A 65 -6.07 -10.77 5.78
N THR A 66 -5.06 -10.40 6.57
CA THR A 66 -4.10 -9.36 6.22
C THR A 66 -2.66 -9.87 6.30
N ILE A 67 -1.92 -9.72 5.21
CA ILE A 67 -0.47 -9.93 5.19
C ILE A 67 0.21 -8.61 5.54
N VAL A 68 1.12 -8.63 6.52
CA VAL A 68 1.87 -7.44 6.93
C VAL A 68 3.32 -7.59 6.50
N VAL A 69 3.78 -6.73 5.59
CA VAL A 69 5.17 -6.63 5.15
C VAL A 69 5.82 -5.46 5.86
N VAL A 70 6.94 -5.70 6.50
CA VAL A 70 7.62 -4.70 7.33
C VAL A 70 9.04 -4.49 6.84
N ALA A 71 9.37 -3.23 6.56
CA ALA A 71 10.74 -2.74 6.46
C ALA A 71 10.89 -1.52 7.38
N THR A 72 11.48 -1.71 8.55
CA THR A 72 11.59 -0.68 9.58
C THR A 72 12.57 0.44 9.20
N ALA A 73 12.47 1.59 9.86
CA ALA A 73 13.41 2.71 9.65
C ALA A 73 14.87 2.37 9.97
N SER A 74 15.12 1.35 10.81
CA SER A 74 16.45 0.86 11.18
C SER A 74 17.07 -0.09 10.15
N GLU A 75 16.27 -0.62 9.22
CA GLU A 75 16.76 -1.55 8.20
C GLU A 75 17.44 -0.83 7.04
N SER A 76 18.21 -1.59 6.26
CA SER A 76 18.91 -1.09 5.07
C SER A 76 17.98 -0.39 4.08
N ALA A 77 18.48 0.69 3.46
CA ALA A 77 17.77 1.39 2.39
C ALA A 77 17.37 0.47 1.22
N ALA A 78 18.14 -0.60 0.98
CA ALA A 78 17.79 -1.60 -0.03
C ALA A 78 16.51 -2.38 0.34
N LEU A 79 16.35 -2.77 1.61
CA LEU A 79 15.14 -3.46 2.08
C LEU A 79 13.92 -2.53 2.01
N GLN A 80 14.06 -1.29 2.46
CA GLN A 80 12.98 -0.29 2.36
C GLN A 80 12.56 -0.02 0.92
N TYR A 81 13.51 -0.03 -0.01
CA TYR A 81 13.22 0.10 -1.44
C TYR A 81 12.48 -1.11 -2.02
N LEU A 82 12.86 -2.32 -1.62
CA LEU A 82 12.33 -3.59 -2.14
C LEU A 82 11.00 -4.02 -1.50
N ALA A 83 10.71 -3.59 -0.27
CA ALA A 83 9.52 -4.03 0.47
C ALA A 83 8.19 -3.82 -0.29
N PRO A 84 7.96 -2.70 -1.01
CA PRO A 84 6.75 -2.53 -1.82
C PRO A 84 6.65 -3.52 -2.99
N TYR A 85 7.78 -3.91 -3.58
CA TYR A 85 7.80 -4.92 -4.64
C TYR A 85 7.43 -6.29 -4.08
N ALA A 86 7.96 -6.64 -2.91
CA ALA A 86 7.61 -7.89 -2.23
C ALA A 86 6.13 -7.94 -1.86
N GLY A 87 5.58 -6.86 -1.28
CA GLY A 87 4.15 -6.77 -0.97
C GLY A 87 3.27 -6.83 -2.22
N CYS A 88 3.69 -6.18 -3.31
CA CYS A 88 2.98 -6.25 -4.58
C CYS A 88 2.91 -7.68 -5.12
N ALA A 89 4.03 -8.41 -5.14
CA ALA A 89 4.07 -9.80 -5.58
C ALA A 89 3.14 -10.72 -4.75
N MET A 90 3.05 -10.49 -3.44
CA MET A 90 2.10 -11.21 -2.58
C MET A 90 0.64 -10.90 -2.94
N GLY A 91 0.34 -9.64 -3.31
CA GLY A 91 -1.00 -9.24 -3.79
C GLY A 91 -1.33 -9.81 -5.17
N GLU A 92 -0.36 -9.86 -6.08
CA GLU A 92 -0.53 -10.40 -7.43
C GLU A 92 -0.91 -11.88 -7.42
N TYR A 93 -0.38 -12.66 -6.47
CA TYR A 93 -0.76 -14.06 -6.29
C TYR A 93 -2.27 -14.28 -6.15
N PHE A 94 -2.97 -13.41 -5.41
CA PHE A 94 -4.42 -13.47 -5.27
C PHE A 94 -5.13 -13.02 -6.55
N ARG A 95 -4.63 -11.92 -7.16
CA ARG A 95 -5.16 -11.40 -8.43
C ARG A 95 -5.13 -12.45 -9.54
N ASP A 96 -4.00 -13.15 -9.69
CA ASP A 96 -3.78 -14.09 -10.78
C ASP A 96 -4.61 -15.38 -10.62
N ARG A 97 -5.17 -15.60 -9.41
CA ARG A 97 -6.14 -16.67 -9.10
C ARG A 97 -7.59 -16.24 -9.24
N GLY A 98 -7.85 -15.00 -9.64
CA GLY A 98 -9.18 -14.44 -9.74
C GLY A 98 -9.78 -14.00 -8.39
N GLU A 99 -8.96 -13.92 -7.34
CA GLU A 99 -9.35 -13.32 -6.06
C GLU A 99 -9.09 -11.81 -6.06
N ASP A 100 -9.85 -11.07 -5.26
CA ASP A 100 -9.66 -9.64 -5.08
C ASP A 100 -8.66 -9.36 -3.94
N ALA A 101 -7.72 -8.45 -4.17
CA ALA A 101 -6.75 -8.01 -3.17
C ALA A 101 -6.71 -6.48 -3.02
N LEU A 102 -6.51 -6.02 -1.79
CA LEU A 102 -6.28 -4.64 -1.41
C LEU A 102 -4.86 -4.51 -0.87
N ILE A 103 -4.04 -3.66 -1.50
CA ILE A 103 -2.68 -3.37 -1.04
C ILE A 103 -2.56 -1.91 -0.59
N VAL A 104 -1.88 -1.70 0.53
CA VAL A 104 -1.59 -0.38 1.11
C VAL A 104 -0.08 -0.23 1.29
N TYR A 105 0.46 0.90 0.81
CA TYR A 105 1.86 1.27 0.99
C TYR A 105 1.99 2.46 1.95
N ASP A 106 2.58 2.25 3.13
CA ASP A 106 2.82 3.29 4.15
C ASP A 106 4.31 3.37 4.53
N ASP A 107 5.13 4.23 3.93
CA ASP A 107 4.79 5.24 2.93
C ASP A 107 5.73 5.22 1.71
N LEU A 108 5.19 5.59 0.54
CA LEU A 108 5.96 5.62 -0.72
C LEU A 108 6.98 6.76 -0.74
N SER A 109 6.80 7.79 0.08
CA SER A 109 7.73 8.92 0.17
C SER A 109 9.09 8.47 0.73
N LYS A 110 9.09 7.62 1.77
CA LYS A 110 10.30 7.04 2.35
C LYS A 110 10.94 6.02 1.42
N GLN A 111 10.14 5.27 0.67
CA GLN A 111 10.67 4.42 -0.40
C GLN A 111 11.48 5.26 -1.42
N ALA A 112 10.95 6.41 -1.85
CA ALA A 112 11.65 7.29 -2.78
C ALA A 112 12.97 7.83 -2.18
N VAL A 113 12.97 8.19 -0.90
CA VAL A 113 14.19 8.63 -0.19
C VAL A 113 15.21 7.49 -0.11
N ALA A 114 14.79 6.27 0.19
CA ALA A 114 15.65 5.10 0.21
C ALA A 114 16.25 4.80 -1.18
N TYR A 115 15.42 4.88 -2.24
CA TYR A 115 15.88 4.73 -3.63
C TYR A 115 16.89 5.81 -4.03
N ARG A 116 16.68 7.04 -3.58
CA ARG A 116 17.62 8.15 -3.77
C ARG A 116 18.96 7.82 -3.12
N GLN A 117 18.97 7.38 -1.87
CA GLN A 117 20.20 7.01 -1.16
C GLN A 117 21.00 5.93 -1.92
N VAL A 118 20.32 4.86 -2.34
CA VAL A 118 20.95 3.78 -3.12
C VAL A 118 21.50 4.31 -4.45
N SER A 119 20.74 5.15 -5.15
CA SER A 119 21.14 5.67 -6.46
C SER A 119 22.33 6.61 -6.40
N LEU A 120 22.41 7.44 -5.35
CA LEU A 120 23.54 8.34 -5.13
C LEU A 120 24.83 7.56 -4.79
N LEU A 121 24.72 6.49 -4.00
CA LEU A 121 25.85 5.59 -3.72
C LEU A 121 26.39 4.93 -5.01
N LEU A 122 25.50 4.60 -5.94
CA LEU A 122 25.84 4.06 -7.25
C LEU A 122 26.31 5.13 -8.25
N ARG A 123 26.52 6.38 -7.81
CA ARG A 123 26.94 7.53 -8.64
C ARG A 123 26.07 7.74 -9.88
N ARG A 124 24.78 7.39 -9.80
CA ARG A 124 23.83 7.74 -10.87
C ARG A 124 23.63 9.26 -10.88
N PRO A 125 23.59 9.89 -12.06
CA PRO A 125 23.44 11.34 -12.15
C PRO A 125 22.12 11.77 -11.48
N PRO A 126 22.17 12.70 -10.49
CA PRO A 126 20.98 13.21 -9.85
C PRO A 126 20.22 14.17 -10.78
N GLY A 127 18.89 14.17 -10.66
CA GLY A 127 18.01 15.14 -11.29
C GLY A 127 17.42 16.11 -10.26
N ARG A 128 16.13 16.43 -10.42
CA ARG A 128 15.39 17.33 -9.50
C ARG A 128 15.41 16.81 -8.06
N GLU A 129 15.72 17.69 -7.10
CA GLU A 129 15.78 17.38 -5.66
C GLU A 129 16.72 16.22 -5.28
N ALA A 130 17.79 16.05 -6.07
CA ALA A 130 18.76 14.96 -5.95
C ALA A 130 18.17 13.55 -6.11
N PHE A 131 16.92 13.42 -6.55
CA PHE A 131 16.38 12.12 -6.95
C PHE A 131 16.97 11.72 -8.31
N PRO A 132 17.28 10.43 -8.52
CA PRO A 132 17.62 9.93 -9.85
C PRO A 132 16.45 10.22 -10.81
N GLY A 133 16.73 10.38 -12.11
CA GLY A 133 15.79 10.84 -13.15
C GLY A 133 14.48 10.04 -13.36
N ARG A 134 14.11 9.12 -12.47
CA ARG A 134 12.81 8.42 -12.40
C ARG A 134 12.41 8.17 -10.93
N PRO A 135 11.95 9.18 -10.17
CA PRO A 135 11.67 9.01 -8.74
C PRO A 135 10.35 8.27 -8.49
N CYS A 136 9.34 8.55 -9.31
CA CYS A 136 8.00 7.97 -9.26
C CYS A 136 7.24 8.46 -10.50
N SER A 137 7.67 8.04 -11.70
CA SER A 137 6.76 8.15 -12.84
C SER A 137 5.85 6.93 -12.79
N THR A 138 4.66 7.03 -13.34
CA THR A 138 3.66 5.97 -13.64
C THR A 138 4.22 4.66 -14.25
N SER A 139 5.53 4.53 -14.43
CA SER A 139 6.27 3.40 -14.98
C SER A 139 7.09 2.58 -13.95
N THR A 140 7.07 2.89 -12.64
CA THR A 140 7.65 1.94 -11.66
C THR A 140 6.81 0.66 -11.64
N PRO A 141 7.44 -0.54 -11.72
CA PRO A 141 6.73 -1.80 -11.77
C PRO A 141 5.71 -1.89 -10.66
N VAL A 142 6.02 -1.55 -9.40
CA VAL A 142 5.07 -1.57 -8.26
C VAL A 142 3.75 -0.83 -8.52
N CYS A 143 3.80 0.33 -9.17
CA CYS A 143 2.58 1.04 -9.52
C CYS A 143 1.94 0.38 -10.75
N TRP A 144 2.72 -0.07 -11.73
CA TRP A 144 2.24 -0.69 -12.96
C TRP A 144 1.69 -2.13 -12.79
N SER A 145 2.28 -2.95 -11.94
CA SER A 145 1.88 -4.31 -11.59
C SER A 145 0.61 -4.31 -10.75
N ALA A 146 0.25 -3.21 -10.12
CA ALA A 146 -1.11 -2.99 -9.61
C ALA A 146 -2.13 -2.64 -10.73
N HIS A 147 -1.90 -2.98 -12.01
CA HIS A 147 -2.89 -2.83 -13.09
C HIS A 147 -3.98 -3.91 -13.00
N PRO A 148 -5.22 -3.58 -13.41
CA PRO A 148 -6.29 -4.55 -13.48
C PRO A 148 -6.05 -5.46 -14.68
N ALA A 149 -5.64 -6.70 -14.44
CA ALA A 149 -5.81 -7.78 -15.41
C ALA A 149 -7.30 -8.19 -15.58
N LEU A 150 -8.23 -7.40 -15.04
CA LEU A 150 -9.68 -7.65 -14.96
C LEU A 150 -10.47 -6.61 -15.77
N THR A 151 -10.21 -6.52 -17.07
CA THR A 151 -11.15 -5.89 -18.03
C THR A 151 -11.68 -6.86 -19.08
N ARG A 152 -11.46 -8.18 -18.92
CA ARG A 152 -12.05 -9.16 -19.85
C ARG A 152 -13.35 -9.84 -19.38
N ASN A 153 -13.74 -9.83 -18.10
CA ASN A 153 -14.93 -10.62 -17.71
C ASN A 153 -15.82 -10.13 -16.54
N THR A 154 -15.46 -9.09 -15.78
CA THR A 154 -16.17 -8.75 -14.52
C THR A 154 -17.05 -7.51 -14.58
N LEU A 155 -17.17 -6.83 -15.73
CA LEU A 155 -18.10 -5.70 -15.90
C LEU A 155 -19.60 -6.08 -15.83
N ARG A 156 -19.97 -7.34 -15.60
CA ARG A 156 -21.37 -7.76 -15.53
C ARG A 156 -22.00 -7.76 -14.15
N ASN A 157 -21.27 -7.97 -13.05
CA ASN A 157 -21.90 -8.17 -11.74
C ASN A 157 -20.95 -7.89 -10.57
N SER A 158 -20.81 -6.65 -10.12
CA SER A 158 -20.17 -6.39 -8.81
C SER A 158 -20.94 -5.34 -8.01
N PRO A 159 -21.41 -5.66 -6.80
CA PRO A 159 -22.10 -4.73 -5.93
C PRO A 159 -21.11 -3.65 -5.44
N LYS A 160 -21.48 -2.38 -5.63
CA LYS A 160 -20.75 -1.22 -5.15
C LYS A 160 -20.56 -1.31 -3.63
N VAL A 161 -19.33 -1.44 -3.15
CA VAL A 161 -19.00 -1.36 -1.72
C VAL A 161 -19.23 0.07 -1.26
N LYS A 162 -20.35 0.31 -0.55
CA LYS A 162 -20.69 1.59 0.07
C LYS A 162 -20.08 1.64 1.47
N SER A 163 -18.99 2.38 1.66
CA SER A 163 -18.51 2.73 3.00
C SER A 163 -19.48 3.74 3.65
N LYS A 164 -20.45 3.26 4.43
CA LYS A 164 -21.29 4.13 5.27
C LYS A 164 -20.49 4.57 6.49
N VAL A 165 -19.87 5.76 6.42
CA VAL A 165 -19.47 6.50 7.63
C VAL A 165 -20.71 7.29 8.09
N LYS A 166 -21.32 6.88 9.22
CA LYS A 166 -22.38 7.65 9.88
C LYS A 166 -21.75 8.95 10.42
N PRO A 167 -22.34 10.14 10.17
CA PRO A 167 -21.96 11.34 10.90
C PRO A 167 -22.37 11.15 12.37
N ALA A 168 -21.43 11.37 13.29
CA ALA A 168 -21.71 11.45 14.72
C ALA A 168 -22.40 12.80 15.03
N PRO A 169 -23.24 12.87 16.09
CA PRO A 169 -24.21 13.94 16.34
C PRO A 169 -23.59 15.29 16.68
#